data_AF-S4R518-F1
#
_entry.id   AF-S4R518-F1
#
_cell.length_a   1.000
_cell.length_b   1.000
_cell.length_c   1.000
_cell.angle_alpha   90.00
_cell.angle_beta   90.00
_cell.angle_gamma   90.00
#
_symmetry.space_group_name_H-M   'P 1'
#
loop_
_entity.id
_entity.type
_entity.pdbx_description
1 polymer ?
#
loop_
_entity_poly.entity_id
_entity_poly.type
_entity_poly.pdbx_seq_one_letter_code
_entity_poly.pdbx_strand_id
1 'polypeptide(L)'
;FPEPQCFPEGTDLIGCLDFYFQLCSIEVTCESASVMAATLANGGICPTTGERVMSPEAVRNTLSLMHSCGMYDFSGQFAFQVGLPAKSGVSGGILLVVPNVMGVMCWSPALDRLGNSVRGIQFCQELVSVFNFHNYDNLRHFVKKLDPRTEGRDAQAKSVISLLFAAYSGDVSALRRYALSAMDMEQRDYDYRTALHVGSAEGHQDVVRFLLEKCKVNPTPKDRWGNTPMDEAVRFGHQEIVHLLQQFEHKYLQAGNVADKPL
;
A
#
# COMPACT_ATOMS: atom_id res chain seq x y z
N PHE A 1 48.17 -22.51 -14.78
CA PHE A 1 47.58 -21.41 -13.98
C PHE A 1 47.51 -21.92 -12.55
N PRO A 2 48.09 -21.21 -11.55
CA PRO A 2 47.86 -21.57 -10.16
C PRO A 2 46.36 -21.52 -9.89
N GLU A 3 45.83 -22.49 -9.15
CA GLU A 3 44.43 -22.45 -8.74
C GLU A 3 44.20 -21.18 -7.92
N PRO A 4 43.12 -20.43 -8.19
CA PRO A 4 42.83 -19.23 -7.42
C PRO A 4 42.58 -19.62 -5.96
N GLN A 5 43.24 -18.94 -5.03
CA GLN A 5 43.10 -19.18 -3.59
C GLN A 5 41.75 -18.61 -3.10
N CYS A 6 40.69 -19.39 -3.31
CA CYS A 6 39.31 -19.02 -2.95
C CYS A 6 38.89 -19.51 -1.56
N PHE A 7 39.63 -20.45 -0.97
CA PHE A 7 39.35 -21.04 0.33
C PHE A 7 40.41 -20.63 1.37
N PRO A 8 40.05 -20.60 2.66
CA PRO A 8 41.02 -20.43 3.75
C PRO A 8 42.13 -21.49 3.72
N GLU A 9 43.28 -21.16 4.31
CA GLU A 9 44.40 -22.10 4.41
C GLU A 9 44.03 -23.36 5.22
N GLY A 10 44.46 -24.54 4.74
CA GLY A 10 44.18 -25.82 5.41
C GLY A 10 42.79 -26.41 5.16
N THR A 11 42.02 -25.87 4.20
CA THR A 11 40.67 -26.36 3.88
C THR A 11 40.72 -27.70 3.12
N ASP A 12 39.99 -28.70 3.61
CA ASP A 12 39.69 -29.92 2.86
C ASP A 12 38.52 -29.68 1.89
N LEU A 13 38.85 -29.60 0.59
CA LEU A 13 37.88 -29.31 -0.46
C LEU A 13 36.78 -30.38 -0.55
N ILE A 14 37.12 -31.66 -0.43
CA ILE A 14 36.16 -32.76 -0.60
C ILE A 14 35.18 -32.75 0.57
N GLY A 15 35.69 -32.63 1.80
CA GLY A 15 34.85 -32.48 2.99
C GLY A 15 33.93 -31.26 2.93
N CYS A 16 34.40 -30.12 2.43
CA CYS A 16 33.55 -28.94 2.22
C CYS A 16 32.44 -29.16 1.18
N LEU A 17 32.74 -29.90 0.11
CA LEU A 17 31.76 -30.24 -0.92
C LEU A 17 30.67 -31.18 -0.38
N ASP A 18 31.08 -32.20 0.38
CA ASP A 18 30.14 -33.12 1.04
C ASP A 18 29.24 -32.37 2.02
N PHE A 19 29.81 -31.45 2.80
CA PHE A 19 29.02 -30.59 3.70
C PHE A 19 28.04 -29.69 2.93
N TYR A 20 28.45 -29.13 1.80
CA TYR A 20 27.55 -28.35 0.94
C TYR A 20 26.36 -29.19 0.44
N PHE A 21 26.59 -30.44 0.03
CA PHE A 21 25.51 -31.33 -0.40
C PHE A 21 24.55 -31.65 0.75
N GLN A 22 25.08 -31.92 1.94
CA GLN A 22 24.25 -32.15 3.13
C GLN A 22 23.33 -30.96 3.42
N LEU A 23 23.85 -29.73 3.37
CA LEU A 23 23.05 -28.51 3.57
C LEU A 23 21.98 -28.32 2.49
N CYS A 24 22.29 -28.63 1.24
CA CYS A 24 21.34 -28.53 0.12
C CYS A 24 20.25 -29.61 0.13
N SER A 25 20.42 -30.68 0.91
CA SER A 25 19.47 -31.78 1.07
C SER A 25 18.62 -31.70 2.33
N ILE A 26 18.64 -30.57 3.04
CA ILE A 26 17.77 -30.35 4.21
C ILE A 26 16.31 -30.25 3.76
N GLU A 27 15.43 -30.93 4.48
CA GLU A 27 13.99 -30.89 4.27
C GLU A 27 13.29 -29.92 5.23
N VAL A 28 12.33 -29.17 4.70
CA VAL A 28 11.48 -28.25 5.47
C VAL A 28 10.06 -28.27 4.90
N THR A 29 9.09 -27.85 5.70
CA THR A 29 7.73 -27.56 5.23
C THR A 29 7.55 -26.07 4.96
N CYS A 30 6.46 -25.70 4.27
CA CYS A 30 6.10 -24.30 4.06
C CYS A 30 5.91 -23.56 5.38
N GLU A 31 5.34 -24.22 6.39
CA GLU A 31 5.11 -23.64 7.72
C GLU A 31 6.42 -23.37 8.45
N SER A 32 7.34 -24.33 8.49
CA SER A 32 8.63 -24.11 9.15
C SER A 32 9.46 -23.05 8.43
N ALA A 33 9.43 -23.02 7.10
CA ALA A 33 10.22 -22.07 6.32
C ALA A 33 9.63 -20.64 6.36
N SER A 34 8.31 -20.48 6.52
CA SER A 34 7.71 -19.16 6.70
C SER A 34 8.16 -18.51 8.02
N VAL A 35 8.35 -19.30 9.09
CA VAL A 35 8.94 -18.84 10.36
C VAL A 35 10.40 -18.41 10.17
N MET A 36 11.18 -19.14 9.38
CA MET A 36 12.56 -18.76 9.05
C MET A 36 12.60 -17.42 8.28
N ALA A 37 11.76 -17.28 7.25
CA ALA A 37 11.63 -16.02 6.51
C ALA A 37 11.19 -14.86 7.42
N ALA A 38 10.25 -15.11 8.33
CA ALA A 38 9.74 -14.10 9.25
C ALA A 38 10.77 -13.72 10.32
N THR A 39 11.67 -14.64 10.67
CA THR A 39 12.83 -14.35 11.54
C THR A 39 13.77 -13.35 10.87
N LEU A 40 14.00 -13.46 9.55
CA LEU A 40 14.73 -12.45 8.79
C LEU A 40 13.95 -11.13 8.70
N ALA A 41 12.64 -11.19 8.46
CA ALA A 41 11.78 -10.01 8.44
C ALA A 41 11.82 -9.22 9.77
N ASN A 42 11.99 -9.93 10.89
CA ASN A 42 12.02 -9.40 12.24
C ASN A 42 13.45 -9.15 12.77
N GLY A 43 14.40 -8.86 11.87
CA GLY A 43 15.75 -8.42 12.26
C GLY A 43 16.59 -9.48 12.98
N GLY A 44 16.30 -10.76 12.76
CA GLY A 44 17.02 -11.90 13.35
C GLY A 44 16.45 -12.38 14.68
N ILE A 45 15.27 -11.87 15.07
CA ILE A 45 14.53 -12.32 16.25
C ILE A 45 13.41 -13.26 15.80
N CYS A 46 13.38 -14.48 16.31
CA CYS A 46 12.37 -15.46 15.95
C CYS A 46 10.97 -14.97 16.39
N PRO A 47 9.97 -14.90 15.50
CA PRO A 47 8.67 -14.32 15.82
C PRO A 47 7.83 -15.19 16.76
N THR A 48 8.10 -16.50 16.83
CA THR A 48 7.35 -17.44 17.69
C THR A 48 7.99 -17.64 19.06
N THR A 49 9.31 -17.44 19.19
CA THR A 49 10.03 -17.65 20.45
C THR A 49 10.53 -16.35 21.10
N GLY A 50 10.69 -15.27 20.34
CA GLY A 50 11.27 -14.00 20.80
C GLY A 50 12.79 -14.03 20.97
N GLU A 51 13.45 -15.14 20.64
CA GLU A 51 14.89 -15.27 20.79
C GLU A 51 15.66 -14.60 19.63
N ARG A 52 16.80 -14.00 19.95
CA ARG A 52 17.74 -13.47 18.95
C ARG A 52 18.56 -14.62 18.37
N VAL A 53 18.27 -15.02 17.14
CA VAL A 53 18.94 -16.11 16.42
C VAL A 53 20.11 -15.60 15.55
N MET A 54 19.99 -14.38 15.01
CA MET A 54 21.01 -13.80 14.13
C MET A 54 21.31 -12.34 14.51
N SER A 55 22.50 -11.86 14.12
CA SER A 55 22.81 -10.44 14.24
C SER A 55 22.02 -9.63 13.20
N PRO A 56 21.52 -8.41 13.54
CA PRO A 56 20.82 -7.57 12.57
C PRO A 56 21.67 -7.21 11.35
N GLU A 57 23.00 -7.15 11.52
CA GLU A 57 23.94 -6.93 10.42
C GLU A 57 23.92 -8.07 9.41
N ALA A 58 24.01 -9.32 9.87
CA ALA A 58 23.93 -10.48 9.00
C ALA A 58 22.59 -10.49 8.25
N VAL A 59 21.49 -10.22 8.95
CA VAL A 59 20.15 -10.17 8.36
C VAL A 59 20.05 -9.11 7.27
N ARG A 60 20.50 -7.88 7.53
CA ARG A 60 20.51 -6.80 6.53
C ARG A 60 21.31 -7.21 5.30
N ASN A 61 22.52 -7.73 5.49
CA ASN A 61 23.41 -8.11 4.40
C ASN A 61 22.78 -9.24 3.56
N THR A 62 22.19 -10.25 4.20
CA THR A 62 21.49 -11.34 3.53
C THR A 62 20.28 -10.82 2.74
N LEU A 63 19.44 -9.96 3.31
CA LEU A 63 18.27 -9.42 2.61
C LEU A 63 18.66 -8.56 1.39
N SER A 64 19.72 -7.77 1.49
CA SER A 64 20.25 -7.02 0.35
C SER A 64 20.72 -7.95 -0.77
N LEU A 65 21.44 -9.03 -0.44
CA LEU A 65 21.90 -10.00 -1.44
C LEU A 65 20.75 -10.83 -2.01
N MET A 66 19.74 -11.19 -1.21
CA MET A 66 18.52 -11.83 -1.70
C MET A 66 17.78 -10.95 -2.71
N HIS A 67 17.77 -9.63 -2.48
CA HIS A 67 17.14 -8.70 -3.42
C HIS A 67 17.85 -8.66 -4.78
N SER A 68 19.19 -8.61 -4.82
CA SER A 68 19.93 -8.49 -6.08
C SER A 68 20.31 -9.82 -6.75
N CYS A 69 20.41 -10.91 -5.97
CA CYS A 69 21.02 -12.18 -6.40
C CYS A 69 20.19 -13.43 -6.04
N GLY A 70 18.94 -13.27 -5.61
CA GLY A 70 18.17 -14.35 -4.99
C GLY A 70 17.47 -15.34 -5.93
N MET A 71 17.14 -14.95 -7.15
CA MET A 71 16.20 -15.64 -8.05
C MET A 71 16.85 -16.07 -9.38
N TYR A 72 18.10 -16.57 -9.31
CA TYR A 72 18.91 -16.89 -10.49
C TYR A 72 19.03 -15.68 -11.45
N ASP A 73 19.05 -15.90 -12.76
CA ASP A 73 19.11 -14.83 -13.75
C ASP A 73 17.85 -13.94 -13.75
N PHE A 74 16.76 -14.37 -13.11
CA PHE A 74 15.56 -13.56 -12.92
C PHE A 74 15.70 -12.52 -11.80
N SER A 75 16.79 -12.52 -11.02
CA SER A 75 16.96 -11.65 -9.84
C SER A 75 16.76 -10.16 -10.16
N GLY A 76 17.34 -9.66 -11.25
CA GLY A 76 17.20 -8.25 -11.63
C GLY A 76 15.76 -7.87 -12.02
N GLN A 77 15.07 -8.75 -12.76
CA GLN A 77 13.66 -8.52 -13.13
C GLN A 77 12.73 -8.64 -11.92
N PHE A 78 12.99 -9.61 -11.05
CA PHE A 78 12.25 -9.79 -9.80
C PHE A 78 12.41 -8.59 -8.86
N ALA A 79 13.64 -8.10 -8.69
CA ALA A 79 13.93 -6.90 -7.89
C ALA A 79 13.24 -5.64 -8.44
N PHE A 80 13.07 -5.55 -9.76
CA PHE A 80 12.41 -4.42 -10.41
C PHE A 80 10.88 -4.50 -10.37
N GLN A 81 10.32 -5.70 -10.61
CA GLN A 81 8.86 -5.87 -10.74
C GLN A 81 8.18 -6.16 -9.40
N VAL A 82 8.81 -6.98 -8.56
CA VAL A 82 8.27 -7.41 -7.25
C VAL A 82 8.92 -6.61 -6.12
N GLY A 83 10.23 -6.36 -6.22
CA GLY A 83 10.93 -5.51 -5.26
C GLY A 83 11.05 -6.10 -3.86
N LEU A 84 10.84 -7.41 -3.68
CA LEU A 84 10.98 -8.08 -2.38
C LEU A 84 12.26 -8.93 -2.34
N PRO A 85 12.95 -9.05 -1.19
CA PRO A 85 13.99 -10.04 -1.02
C PRO A 85 13.41 -11.46 -1.11
N ALA A 86 13.94 -12.28 -2.00
CA ALA A 86 13.52 -13.67 -2.15
C ALA A 86 14.70 -14.60 -2.45
N LYS A 87 14.54 -15.90 -2.22
CA LYS A 87 15.47 -16.93 -2.70
C LYS A 87 14.70 -18.11 -3.26
N SER A 88 15.01 -18.47 -4.50
CA SER A 88 14.48 -19.64 -5.19
C SER A 88 15.30 -20.90 -4.92
N GLY A 89 14.65 -22.05 -4.87
CA GLY A 89 15.28 -23.37 -4.83
C GLY A 89 14.71 -24.31 -5.89
N VAL A 90 15.55 -25.18 -6.45
CA VAL A 90 15.18 -26.15 -7.50
C VAL A 90 14.14 -27.18 -7.05
N SER A 91 13.87 -27.30 -5.75
CA SER A 91 12.75 -28.09 -5.21
C SER A 91 11.38 -27.45 -5.49
N GLY A 92 11.34 -26.26 -6.07
CA GLY A 92 10.13 -25.47 -6.32
C GLY A 92 9.73 -24.56 -5.17
N GLY A 93 10.58 -24.42 -4.14
CA GLY A 93 10.38 -23.50 -3.02
C GLY A 93 10.86 -22.09 -3.34
N ILE A 94 10.13 -21.07 -2.88
CA ILE A 94 10.56 -19.67 -2.88
C ILE A 94 10.41 -19.13 -1.46
N LEU A 95 11.54 -18.83 -0.83
CA LEU A 95 11.60 -18.09 0.44
C LEU A 95 11.44 -16.61 0.14
N LEU A 96 10.38 -15.98 0.64
CA LEU A 96 10.05 -14.57 0.40
C LEU A 96 10.02 -13.81 1.74
N VAL A 97 10.64 -12.63 1.77
CA VAL A 97 10.68 -11.78 2.97
C VAL A 97 10.05 -10.42 2.66
N VAL A 98 9.10 -9.99 3.49
CA VAL A 98 8.62 -8.60 3.53
C VAL A 98 9.16 -7.96 4.82
N PRO A 99 10.28 -7.21 4.73
CA PRO A 99 10.97 -6.70 5.92
C PRO A 99 10.05 -5.92 6.85
N ASN A 100 10.15 -6.18 8.15
CA ASN A 100 9.32 -5.60 9.21
C ASN A 100 7.81 -5.90 9.12
N VAL A 101 7.39 -6.84 8.26
CA VAL A 101 5.97 -7.22 8.10
C VAL A 101 5.78 -8.71 8.28
N MET A 102 6.34 -9.55 7.39
CA MET A 102 6.10 -11.00 7.40
C MET A 102 7.16 -11.77 6.61
N GLY A 103 7.20 -13.09 6.83
CA GLY A 103 7.90 -14.04 5.98
C GLY A 103 6.93 -15.03 5.36
N VAL A 104 7.17 -15.42 4.11
CA VAL A 104 6.30 -16.31 3.34
C VAL A 104 7.16 -17.38 2.66
N MET A 105 6.65 -18.60 2.60
CA MET A 105 7.20 -19.67 1.77
C MET A 105 6.14 -20.12 0.77
N CYS A 106 6.48 -20.06 -0.51
CA CYS A 106 5.66 -20.61 -1.58
C CYS A 106 6.32 -21.90 -2.08
N TRP A 107 5.54 -22.95 -2.32
CA TRP A 107 6.07 -24.19 -2.87
C TRP A 107 5.22 -24.71 -4.02
N SER A 108 5.87 -24.89 -5.17
CA SER A 108 5.29 -25.54 -6.35
C SER A 108 6.45 -26.15 -7.16
N PRO A 109 6.54 -27.50 -7.23
CA PRO A 109 7.66 -28.19 -7.88
C PRO A 109 7.88 -27.85 -9.36
N ALA A 110 6.84 -27.42 -10.09
CA ALA A 110 6.97 -27.02 -11.48
C ALA A 110 7.82 -25.75 -11.62
N LEU A 111 8.94 -25.86 -12.34
CA LEU A 111 9.88 -24.78 -12.60
C LEU A 111 9.70 -24.17 -14.00
N ASP A 112 10.03 -22.89 -14.12
CA ASP A 112 10.20 -22.20 -15.39
C ASP A 112 11.57 -22.52 -16.04
N ARG A 113 11.84 -21.88 -17.17
CA ARG A 113 13.11 -22.06 -17.91
C ARG A 113 14.34 -21.51 -17.17
N LEU A 114 14.15 -20.66 -16.17
CA LEU A 114 15.21 -20.03 -15.38
C LEU A 114 15.42 -20.74 -14.02
N GLY A 115 14.70 -21.84 -13.77
CA GLY A 115 14.83 -22.64 -12.55
C GLY A 115 14.00 -22.13 -11.38
N ASN A 116 13.07 -21.21 -11.59
CA ASN A 116 12.20 -20.68 -10.55
C ASN A 116 10.80 -21.31 -10.57
N SER A 117 10.14 -21.39 -9.41
CA SER A 117 8.78 -21.94 -9.32
C SER A 117 7.76 -21.09 -10.10
N VAL A 118 7.02 -21.71 -11.02
CA VAL A 118 6.03 -21.03 -11.88
C VAL A 118 4.95 -20.34 -11.05
N ARG A 119 4.27 -21.11 -10.17
CA ARG A 119 3.21 -20.57 -9.31
C ARG A 119 3.75 -19.64 -8.23
N GLY A 120 4.96 -19.91 -7.74
CA GLY A 120 5.60 -19.08 -6.74
C GLY A 120 5.87 -17.65 -7.26
N ILE A 121 6.40 -17.52 -8.49
CA ILE A 121 6.61 -16.21 -9.11
C ILE A 121 5.27 -15.50 -9.35
N GLN A 122 4.28 -16.21 -9.91
CA GLN A 122 2.96 -15.63 -10.19
C GLN A 122 2.34 -15.07 -8.90
N PHE A 123 2.38 -15.83 -7.81
CA PHE A 123 1.91 -15.37 -6.50
C PHE A 123 2.65 -14.10 -6.04
N CYS A 124 3.98 -14.06 -6.15
CA CYS A 124 4.77 -12.88 -5.75
C CYS A 124 4.41 -11.63 -6.55
N GLN A 125 4.13 -11.76 -7.85
CA GLN A 125 3.71 -10.64 -8.71
C GLN A 125 2.29 -10.16 -8.36
N GLU A 126 1.36 -11.08 -8.13
CA GLU A 126 0.00 -10.75 -7.72
C GLU A 126 -0.04 -10.13 -6.31
N LEU A 127 0.84 -10.55 -5.41
CA LEU A 127 0.94 -10.00 -4.06
C LEU A 127 1.23 -8.49 -4.10
N VAL A 128 2.22 -8.05 -4.88
CA VAL A 128 2.59 -6.63 -4.95
C VAL A 128 1.70 -5.80 -5.87
N SER A 129 0.89 -6.44 -6.72
CA SER A 129 -0.12 -5.73 -7.52
C SER A 129 -1.32 -5.36 -6.65
N VAL A 130 -1.67 -6.21 -5.67
CA VAL A 130 -2.75 -5.97 -4.71
C VAL A 130 -2.28 -5.13 -3.52
N PHE A 131 -1.11 -5.40 -2.96
CA PHE A 131 -0.62 -4.76 -1.73
C PHE A 131 0.57 -3.82 -1.96
N ASN A 132 0.70 -2.79 -1.13
CA ASN A 132 1.82 -1.83 -1.17
C ASN A 132 3.11 -2.35 -0.53
N PHE A 133 3.49 -3.59 -0.86
CA PHE A 133 4.66 -4.27 -0.29
C PHE A 133 5.94 -4.14 -1.12
N HIS A 134 5.88 -3.62 -2.34
CA HIS A 134 7.09 -3.39 -3.12
C HIS A 134 8.05 -2.50 -2.30
N ASN A 135 9.34 -2.86 -2.21
CA ASN A 135 10.28 -2.15 -1.32
C ASN A 135 10.43 -0.64 -1.63
N TYR A 136 10.09 -0.25 -2.87
CA TYR A 136 10.07 1.15 -3.32
C TYR A 136 8.66 1.73 -3.49
N ASP A 137 7.60 1.08 -2.99
CA ASP A 137 6.25 1.66 -2.95
C ASP A 137 6.14 2.76 -1.88
N ASN A 138 5.16 3.65 -2.06
CA ASN A 138 4.86 4.72 -1.13
C ASN A 138 3.87 4.26 -0.03
N LEU A 139 4.12 4.66 1.22
CA LEU A 139 3.28 4.31 2.37
C LEU A 139 2.12 5.30 2.62
N ARG A 140 2.12 6.47 1.97
CA ARG A 140 1.13 7.55 2.16
C ARG A 140 0.25 7.78 0.95
N HIS A 141 0.83 7.71 -0.24
CA HIS A 141 0.18 8.02 -1.51
C HIS A 141 0.36 6.84 -2.46
N PHE A 142 -0.51 5.84 -2.33
CA PHE A 142 -0.54 4.68 -3.21
C PHE A 142 -1.89 4.59 -3.92
N VAL A 143 -1.85 4.22 -5.20
CA VAL A 143 -3.03 4.16 -6.05
C VAL A 143 -3.64 2.78 -5.94
N LYS A 144 -4.84 2.69 -5.35
CA LYS A 144 -5.72 1.50 -5.30
C LYS A 144 -5.17 0.22 -4.64
N LYS A 145 -3.90 0.18 -4.21
CA LYS A 145 -3.33 -0.93 -3.45
C LYS A 145 -3.84 -0.94 -2.01
N LEU A 146 -3.76 -2.11 -1.37
CA LEU A 146 -4.13 -2.30 0.02
C LEU A 146 -2.90 -2.24 0.94
N ASP A 147 -3.06 -1.64 2.11
CA ASP A 147 -2.06 -1.67 3.18
C ASP A 147 -2.66 -2.31 4.45
N PRO A 148 -2.33 -3.58 4.75
CA PRO A 148 -2.88 -4.27 5.91
C PRO A 148 -2.26 -3.80 7.23
N ARG A 149 -1.22 -2.96 7.22
CA ARG A 149 -0.68 -2.33 8.44
C ARG A 149 -1.61 -1.26 8.99
N THR A 150 -2.52 -0.75 8.16
CA THR A 150 -3.55 0.19 8.57
C THR A 150 -4.88 -0.52 8.67
N GLU A 151 -5.61 -0.33 9.77
CA GLU A 151 -6.98 -0.82 9.85
C GLU A 151 -7.83 -0.07 8.81
N GLY A 152 -8.42 -0.80 7.85
CA GLY A 152 -9.05 -0.19 6.67
C GLY A 152 -10.17 0.81 7.00
N ARG A 153 -10.91 0.61 8.10
CA ARG A 153 -11.95 1.55 8.56
C ARG A 153 -11.35 2.81 9.18
N ASP A 154 -10.30 2.66 9.98
CA ASP A 154 -9.62 3.78 10.63
C ASP A 154 -8.90 4.68 9.63
N ALA A 155 -8.29 4.10 8.59
CA ALA A 155 -7.62 4.87 7.55
C ALA A 155 -8.62 5.75 6.78
N GLN A 156 -9.77 5.17 6.39
CA GLN A 156 -10.83 5.93 5.75
C GLN A 156 -11.39 7.01 6.68
N ALA A 157 -11.72 6.66 7.93
CA ALA A 157 -12.24 7.62 8.90
C ALA A 157 -11.27 8.79 9.17
N LYS A 158 -9.96 8.50 9.32
CA LYS A 158 -8.92 9.54 9.49
C LYS A 158 -8.82 10.46 8.26
N SER A 159 -8.94 9.90 7.05
CA SER A 159 -8.99 10.68 5.81
C SER A 159 -10.21 11.62 5.79
N VAL A 160 -11.41 11.09 6.07
CA VAL A 160 -12.64 11.90 6.14
C VAL A 160 -12.51 13.01 7.17
N ILE A 161 -12.07 12.69 8.39
CA ILE A 161 -11.92 13.66 9.47
C ILE A 161 -10.93 14.77 9.08
N SER A 162 -9.81 14.40 8.47
CA SER A 162 -8.80 15.36 8.02
C SER A 162 -9.33 16.29 6.92
N LEU A 163 -10.15 15.77 6.01
CA LEU A 163 -10.83 16.55 4.97
C LEU A 163 -11.83 17.54 5.58
N LEU A 164 -12.69 17.07 6.48
CA LEU A 164 -13.71 17.92 7.12
C LEU A 164 -13.11 18.98 8.04
N PHE A 165 -12.03 18.64 8.76
CA PHE A 165 -11.33 19.61 9.60
C PHE A 165 -10.67 20.73 8.77
N ALA A 166 -10.15 20.41 7.58
CA ALA A 166 -9.65 21.42 6.65
C ALA A 166 -10.77 22.36 6.15
N ALA A 167 -11.97 21.82 5.92
CA ALA A 167 -13.14 22.63 5.57
C ALA A 167 -13.60 23.51 6.73
N TYR A 168 -13.58 23.00 7.97
CA TYR A 168 -13.91 23.74 9.19
C TYR A 168 -12.95 24.90 9.45
N SER A 169 -11.65 24.68 9.30
CA SER A 169 -10.61 25.69 9.54
C SER A 169 -10.45 26.71 8.39
N GLY A 170 -11.10 26.49 7.25
CA GLY A 170 -10.93 27.34 6.06
C GLY A 170 -9.61 27.11 5.31
N ASP A 171 -8.88 26.02 5.57
CA ASP A 171 -7.59 25.74 4.90
C ASP A 171 -7.79 25.21 3.46
N VAL A 172 -7.96 26.15 2.53
CA VAL A 172 -8.05 25.86 1.10
C VAL A 172 -6.76 25.22 0.56
N SER A 173 -5.60 25.50 1.15
CA SER A 173 -4.34 24.88 0.74
C SER A 173 -4.33 23.38 1.06
N ALA A 174 -4.84 22.96 2.22
CA ALA A 174 -5.05 21.55 2.54
C ALA A 174 -6.04 20.88 1.58
N LEU A 175 -7.18 21.51 1.32
CA LEU A 175 -8.17 20.98 0.38
C LEU A 175 -7.61 20.80 -1.04
N ARG A 176 -6.78 21.75 -1.51
CA ARG A 176 -6.05 21.63 -2.77
C ARG A 176 -5.12 20.43 -2.77
N ARG A 177 -4.37 20.20 -1.69
CA ARG A 177 -3.49 19.03 -1.56
C ARG A 177 -4.29 17.72 -1.58
N TYR A 178 -5.43 17.65 -0.88
CA TYR A 178 -6.29 16.47 -0.88
C TYR A 178 -6.89 16.18 -2.26
N ALA A 179 -7.41 17.20 -2.94
CA ALA A 179 -7.92 17.07 -4.30
C ALA A 179 -6.83 16.61 -5.29
N LEU A 180 -5.60 17.13 -5.17
CA LEU A 180 -4.46 16.69 -5.98
C LEU A 180 -4.04 15.24 -5.67
N SER A 181 -4.26 14.74 -4.46
CA SER A 181 -3.98 13.35 -4.07
C SER A 181 -5.05 12.34 -4.53
N ALA A 182 -6.00 12.77 -5.36
CA ALA A 182 -7.14 11.98 -5.82
C ALA A 182 -8.02 11.44 -4.67
N MET A 183 -8.06 12.18 -3.54
CA MET A 183 -9.01 11.90 -2.47
C MET A 183 -10.43 12.19 -2.96
N ASP A 184 -11.36 11.30 -2.63
CA ASP A 184 -12.78 11.55 -2.88
C ASP A 184 -13.28 12.65 -1.95
N MET A 185 -13.64 13.80 -2.54
CA MET A 185 -14.10 14.99 -1.82
C MET A 185 -15.57 14.89 -1.39
N GLU A 186 -16.30 13.86 -1.83
CA GLU A 186 -17.70 13.59 -1.44
C GLU A 186 -17.81 12.64 -0.24
N GLN A 187 -16.69 12.30 0.38
CA GLN A 187 -16.65 11.50 1.62
C GLN A 187 -17.47 12.16 2.73
N ARG A 188 -18.09 11.31 3.55
CA ARG A 188 -19.05 11.70 4.59
C ARG A 188 -18.62 11.21 5.97
N ASP A 189 -18.87 12.02 7.00
CA ASP A 189 -18.72 11.58 8.39
C ASP A 189 -19.90 10.70 8.86
N TYR A 190 -19.87 10.35 10.15
CA TYR A 190 -20.93 9.59 10.82
C TYR A 190 -22.31 10.25 10.68
N ASP A 191 -22.39 11.58 10.60
CA ASP A 191 -23.62 12.35 10.46
C ASP A 191 -24.02 12.59 8.99
N TYR A 192 -23.39 11.88 8.06
CA TYR A 192 -23.56 12.02 6.61
C TYR A 192 -23.19 13.41 6.06
N ARG A 193 -22.42 14.20 6.80
CA ARG A 193 -21.97 15.53 6.37
C ARG A 193 -20.73 15.42 5.50
N THR A 194 -20.73 16.18 4.41
CA THR A 194 -19.60 16.36 3.50
C THR A 194 -18.80 17.61 3.86
N ALA A 195 -17.62 17.78 3.24
CA ALA A 195 -16.84 19.02 3.36
C ALA A 195 -17.65 20.27 2.97
N LEU A 196 -18.63 20.13 2.09
CA LEU A 196 -19.52 21.21 1.68
C LEU A 196 -20.47 21.65 2.80
N HIS A 197 -21.06 20.70 3.56
CA HIS A 197 -21.88 21.04 4.72
C HIS A 197 -21.09 21.83 5.76
N VAL A 198 -19.88 21.34 6.09
CA VAL A 198 -19.02 21.96 7.11
C VAL A 198 -18.54 23.34 6.66
N GLY A 199 -18.07 23.47 5.42
CA GLY A 199 -17.63 24.77 4.88
C GLY A 199 -18.77 25.80 4.77
N SER A 200 -19.99 25.34 4.47
CA SER A 200 -21.19 26.18 4.40
C SER A 200 -21.68 26.64 5.77
N ALA A 201 -21.59 25.79 6.80
CA ALA A 201 -21.96 26.13 8.16
C ALA A 201 -21.01 27.14 8.81
N GLU A 202 -19.71 27.06 8.53
CA GLU A 202 -18.70 27.97 9.10
C GLU A 202 -18.55 29.30 8.33
N GLY A 203 -19.12 29.41 7.12
CA GLY A 203 -19.05 30.66 6.35
C GLY A 203 -17.83 30.81 5.45
N HIS A 204 -17.07 29.75 5.17
CA HIS A 204 -15.85 29.81 4.36
C HIS A 204 -16.15 29.80 2.85
N GLN A 205 -16.39 30.98 2.28
CA GLN A 205 -16.74 31.13 0.85
C GLN A 205 -15.70 30.52 -0.10
N ASP A 206 -14.40 30.65 0.21
CA ASP A 206 -13.33 30.12 -0.63
C ASP A 206 -13.30 28.58 -0.66
N VAL A 207 -13.61 27.95 0.48
CA VAL A 207 -13.74 26.48 0.59
C VAL A 207 -14.91 26.00 -0.26
N VAL A 208 -16.08 26.62 -0.11
CA VAL A 208 -17.29 26.27 -0.85
C VAL A 208 -17.07 26.46 -2.36
N ARG A 209 -16.47 27.59 -2.77
CA ARG A 209 -16.13 27.85 -4.16
C ARG A 209 -15.17 26.80 -4.71
N PHE A 210 -14.13 26.44 -3.96
CA PHE A 210 -13.18 25.42 -4.37
C PHE A 210 -13.86 24.05 -4.59
N LEU A 211 -14.70 23.63 -3.65
CA LEU A 211 -15.41 22.35 -3.72
C LEU A 211 -16.37 22.27 -4.92
N LEU A 212 -17.12 23.36 -5.20
CA LEU A 212 -18.09 23.40 -6.29
C LEU A 212 -17.45 23.62 -7.67
N GLU A 213 -16.52 24.58 -7.80
CA GLU A 213 -15.91 24.91 -9.09
C GLU A 213 -14.84 23.90 -9.52
N LYS A 214 -13.98 23.45 -8.59
CA LYS A 214 -12.81 22.63 -8.92
C LYS A 214 -13.07 21.15 -8.69
N CYS A 215 -13.66 20.79 -7.55
CA CYS A 215 -13.93 19.38 -7.23
C CYS A 215 -15.25 18.86 -7.81
N LYS A 216 -16.14 19.75 -8.29
CA LYS A 216 -17.46 19.41 -8.88
C LYS A 216 -18.30 18.50 -7.97
N VAL A 217 -18.24 18.75 -6.66
CA VAL A 217 -19.03 18.04 -5.65
C VAL A 217 -20.52 18.32 -5.84
N ASN A 218 -21.38 17.35 -5.55
CA ASN A 218 -22.83 17.55 -5.57
C ASN A 218 -23.21 18.75 -4.67
N PRO A 219 -23.99 19.75 -5.17
CA PRO A 219 -24.42 20.89 -4.37
C PRO A 219 -25.56 20.61 -3.39
N THR A 220 -26.31 19.50 -3.58
CA THR A 220 -27.49 19.15 -2.78
C THR A 220 -27.40 17.82 -2.01
N PRO A 221 -26.26 17.46 -1.38
CA PRO A 221 -26.20 16.30 -0.50
C PRO A 221 -27.09 16.55 0.72
N LYS A 222 -27.63 15.47 1.30
CA LYS A 222 -28.39 15.53 2.55
C LYS A 222 -27.61 14.89 3.67
N ASP A 223 -27.60 15.56 4.82
CA ASP A 223 -27.07 15.00 6.06
C ASP A 223 -28.08 14.05 6.75
N ARG A 224 -27.73 13.58 7.96
CA ARG A 224 -28.58 12.73 8.79
C ARG A 224 -29.92 13.36 9.17
N TRP A 225 -30.00 14.68 9.25
CA TRP A 225 -31.22 15.42 9.62
C TRP A 225 -32.04 15.83 8.38
N GLY A 226 -31.55 15.51 7.18
CA GLY A 226 -32.19 15.87 5.92
C GLY A 226 -31.90 17.29 5.45
N ASN A 227 -30.99 17.99 6.14
CA ASN A 227 -30.57 19.34 5.77
C ASN A 227 -29.57 19.27 4.62
N THR A 228 -29.66 20.25 3.73
CA THR A 228 -28.69 20.49 2.67
C THR A 228 -27.62 21.49 3.12
N PRO A 229 -26.48 21.60 2.42
CA PRO A 229 -25.49 22.66 2.70
C PRO A 229 -26.08 24.08 2.63
N MET A 230 -27.12 24.26 1.82
CA MET A 230 -27.83 25.54 1.72
C MET A 230 -28.68 25.81 2.97
N ASP A 231 -29.36 24.79 3.51
CA ASP A 231 -30.11 24.91 4.77
C ASP A 231 -29.19 25.25 5.95
N GLU A 232 -28.01 24.62 6.01
CA GLU A 232 -26.99 24.93 7.02
C GLU A 232 -26.47 26.38 6.85
N ALA A 233 -26.18 26.82 5.62
CA ALA A 233 -25.77 28.20 5.37
C ALA A 233 -26.85 29.23 5.77
N VAL A 234 -28.14 28.93 5.54
CA VAL A 234 -29.27 29.77 5.98
C VAL A 234 -29.36 29.81 7.50
N ARG A 235 -29.22 28.65 8.16
CA ARG A 235 -29.30 28.51 9.62
C ARG A 235 -28.25 29.35 10.35
N PHE A 236 -27.02 29.39 9.83
CA PHE A 236 -25.93 30.18 10.39
C PHE A 236 -25.85 31.62 9.85
N GLY A 237 -26.71 31.98 8.87
CA GLY A 237 -26.85 33.36 8.39
C GLY A 237 -25.87 33.79 7.29
N HIS A 238 -25.27 32.85 6.56
CA HIS A 238 -24.26 33.13 5.53
C HIS A 238 -24.88 33.35 4.14
N GLN A 239 -25.51 34.53 3.94
CA GLN A 239 -26.24 34.88 2.70
C GLN A 239 -25.39 34.77 1.41
N GLU A 240 -24.10 35.13 1.46
CA GLU A 240 -23.19 35.03 0.31
C GLU A 240 -23.02 33.58 -0.18
N ILE A 241 -22.96 32.62 0.74
CA ILE A 241 -22.85 31.19 0.43
C ILE A 241 -24.17 30.65 -0.11
N VAL A 242 -25.30 31.11 0.42
CA VAL A 242 -26.63 30.74 -0.07
C VAL A 242 -26.80 31.13 -1.54
N HIS A 243 -26.42 32.36 -1.91
CA HIS A 243 -26.46 32.81 -3.30
C HIS A 243 -25.54 31.99 -4.20
N LEU A 244 -24.35 31.64 -3.72
CA LEU A 244 -23.41 30.80 -4.47
C LEU A 244 -23.99 29.40 -4.67
N LEU A 245 -24.51 28.75 -3.63
CA LEU A 245 -25.12 27.42 -3.73
C LEU A 245 -26.33 27.39 -4.67
N GLN A 246 -27.22 28.38 -4.61
CA GLN A 246 -28.36 28.51 -5.54
C GLN A 246 -27.92 28.57 -7.00
N GLN A 247 -26.86 29.33 -7.30
CA GLN A 247 -26.33 29.42 -8.67
C GLN A 247 -25.79 28.08 -9.16
N PHE A 248 -25.10 27.33 -8.31
CA PHE A 248 -24.54 26.02 -8.67
C PHE A 248 -25.60 24.92 -8.71
N GLU A 249 -26.63 24.98 -7.85
CA GLU A 249 -27.79 24.07 -7.90
C GLU A 249 -28.53 24.20 -9.24
N HIS A 250 -28.83 25.43 -9.68
CA HIS A 250 -29.45 25.64 -10.98
C HIS A 250 -28.60 25.11 -12.14
N LYS A 251 -27.27 25.31 -12.11
CA LYS A 251 -26.35 24.76 -13.12
C LYS A 251 -26.30 23.22 -13.08
N TYR A 252 -26.33 22.63 -11.89
CA TYR A 252 -26.29 21.19 -11.70
C TYR A 252 -27.57 20.50 -12.22
N LEU A 253 -28.74 21.07 -11.91
CA LEU A 253 -30.04 20.62 -12.43
C LEU A 253 -30.14 20.74 -13.96
N GLN A 254 -29.57 21.80 -14.54
CA GLN A 254 -29.49 21.95 -16.00
C GLN A 254 -28.55 20.93 -16.64
N ALA A 255 -27.44 20.57 -15.99
CA ALA A 255 -26.52 19.56 -16.48
C ALA A 255 -27.09 18.13 -16.39
N GLY A 256 -27.84 17.80 -15.34
CA GLY A 256 -28.52 16.51 -15.19
C GLY A 256 -29.58 16.26 -16.27
N ASN A 257 -30.34 17.30 -16.65
CA ASN A 257 -31.36 17.20 -17.71
C ASN A 257 -30.79 17.01 -19.14
N VAL A 258 -29.48 17.14 -19.34
CA VAL A 258 -28.83 16.88 -20.65
C VAL A 258 -28.37 15.43 -20.77
N ALA A 259 -28.10 14.75 -19.64
CA ALA A 259 -27.65 13.35 -19.62
C ALA A 259 -28.80 12.33 -19.82
N ASP A 260 -30.05 12.74 -19.54
CA ASP A 260 -31.25 11.88 -19.64
C ASP A 260 -32.02 12.02 -20.97
N LYS A 261 -31.40 12.51 -22.05
CA LYS A 261 -31.98 12.40 -23.39
C LYS A 261 -31.59 11.05 -24.01
N PRO A 262 -32.50 10.06 -24.09
CA PRO A 262 -32.24 8.87 -24.89
C PRO A 262 -32.07 9.27 -26.37
N LEU A 263 -31.04 8.73 -27.01
CA LEU A 263 -30.94 8.63 -28.47
C LEU A 263 -32.05 7.73 -29.01
#